data_AF-A0A0S7C045-F1
#
_entry.id   AF-A0A0S7C045-F1
#
_cell.length_a   1.000
_cell.length_b   1.000
_cell.length_c   1.000
_cell.angle_alpha   90.00
_cell.angle_beta   90.00
_cell.angle_gamma   90.00
#
_symmetry.space_group_name_H-M   'P 1'
#
loop_
_entity.id
_entity.type
_entity.pdbx_description
1 polymer ?
#
loop_
_entity_poly.entity_id
_entity_poly.type
_entity_poly.pdbx_seq_one_letter_code
_entity_poly.pdbx_strand_id
1 'polypeptide(L)'
;MKKTGFLLLLMLIVSITFAQNAPVNFETGGYGADWTWTVFENGPNAPLGIITNPDQSGINTSATVASFTALQSGQPWAGCESAHGDDDLGPFVLDATNSIIKIMVWKSVISDVGIKLVAASGWAQAEIKVANTLINQWEELTFDFSAYPNPPGTEGMYDQIVIFPDFNLSGRTQDNVIYFDNITFNEQGTSPGEPTVAAPEPPVREPEDVVSVFSGAYTNVAGTDFNPNWGQTTVVTFPLIAGNETMKYANFNYQGTQFA
;
A
#
# COMPACT_ATOMS: atom_id res chain seq x y z
N MET A 1 31.28 -16.33 61.57
CA MET A 1 31.16 -15.41 60.41
C MET A 1 29.80 -15.67 59.77
N LYS A 2 28.85 -14.73 59.88
CA LYS A 2 27.51 -14.85 59.27
C LYS A 2 27.65 -14.55 57.77
N LYS A 3 27.30 -15.50 56.90
CA LYS A 3 27.25 -15.29 55.45
C LYS A 3 25.85 -14.77 55.10
N THR A 4 25.75 -13.48 54.80
CA THR A 4 24.54 -12.85 54.30
C THR A 4 24.42 -13.20 52.81
N GLY A 5 23.45 -14.03 52.44
CA GLY A 5 23.14 -14.33 51.04
C GLY A 5 22.37 -13.17 50.42
N PHE A 6 22.91 -12.57 49.37
CA PHE A 6 22.25 -11.54 48.59
C PHE A 6 21.36 -12.23 47.55
N LEU A 7 20.03 -12.11 47.70
CA LEU A 7 19.07 -12.64 46.74
C LEU A 7 18.88 -11.61 45.63
N LEU A 8 19.42 -11.89 44.44
CA LEU A 8 19.23 -11.05 43.26
C LEU A 8 17.84 -11.35 42.68
N LEU A 9 16.89 -10.42 42.88
CA LEU A 9 15.54 -10.50 42.31
C LEU A 9 15.61 -10.11 40.83
N LEU A 10 15.52 -11.09 39.94
CA LEU A 10 15.45 -10.87 38.49
C LEU A 10 14.05 -10.31 38.15
N MET A 11 13.94 -9.00 37.91
CA MET A 11 12.71 -8.41 37.36
C MET A 11 12.50 -8.90 35.92
N LEU A 12 11.51 -9.76 35.72
CA LEU A 12 11.04 -10.16 34.41
C LEU A 12 10.16 -9.02 33.87
N ILE A 13 10.67 -8.22 32.94
CA ILE A 13 9.88 -7.23 32.21
C ILE A 13 9.12 -8.00 31.12
N VAL A 14 7.82 -8.23 31.33
CA VAL A 14 6.93 -8.76 30.30
C VAL A 14 6.42 -7.57 29.49
N SER A 15 6.95 -7.39 28.28
CA SER A 15 6.39 -6.47 27.31
C SER A 15 5.17 -7.14 26.67
N ILE A 16 3.97 -6.61 26.93
CA ILE A 16 2.77 -7.00 26.19
C ILE A 16 2.87 -6.31 24.82
N THR A 17 2.90 -7.11 23.75
CA THR A 17 2.81 -6.62 22.37
C THR A 17 1.35 -6.71 21.95
N PHE A 18 0.83 -5.63 21.35
CA PHE A 18 -0.48 -5.62 20.71
C PHE A 18 -0.28 -5.79 19.21
N ALA A 19 -1.04 -6.68 18.60
CA ALA A 19 -1.03 -6.92 17.17
C ALA A 19 -2.49 -7.02 16.70
N GLN A 20 -2.75 -6.53 15.50
CA GLN A 20 -4.06 -6.63 14.88
C GLN A 20 -4.38 -8.09 14.52
N ASN A 21 -5.67 -8.38 14.47
CA ASN A 21 -6.22 -9.62 13.97
C ASN A 21 -6.13 -9.65 12.43
N ALA A 22 -5.12 -10.34 11.91
CA ALA A 22 -4.81 -10.43 10.49
C ALA A 22 -4.27 -11.82 10.11
N PRO A 23 -4.36 -12.24 8.83
CA PRO A 23 -4.99 -11.54 7.71
C PRO A 23 -6.52 -11.58 7.76
N VAL A 24 -7.19 -10.54 7.26
CA VAL A 24 -8.64 -10.50 7.10
C VAL A 24 -9.00 -11.19 5.79
N ASN A 25 -9.56 -12.39 5.86
CA ASN A 25 -9.74 -13.28 4.72
C ASN A 25 -11.19 -13.76 4.52
N PHE A 26 -12.10 -13.37 5.43
CA PHE A 26 -13.54 -13.66 5.34
C PHE A 26 -13.93 -15.14 5.31
N GLU A 27 -12.97 -16.04 5.48
CA GLU A 27 -13.18 -17.49 5.53
C GLU A 27 -13.93 -17.89 6.80
N THR A 28 -14.71 -18.97 6.74
CA THR A 28 -15.45 -19.44 7.92
C THR A 28 -14.50 -19.72 9.10
N GLY A 29 -14.70 -19.02 10.22
CA GLY A 29 -13.83 -19.08 11.40
C GLY A 29 -12.51 -18.31 11.28
N GLY A 30 -12.29 -17.60 10.17
CA GLY A 30 -11.19 -16.66 9.95
C GLY A 30 -11.56 -15.22 10.27
N TYR A 31 -10.58 -14.32 10.25
CA TYR A 31 -10.78 -12.91 10.55
C TYR A 31 -11.60 -12.21 9.45
N GLY A 32 -12.52 -11.34 9.86
CA GLY A 32 -13.42 -10.61 8.98
C GLY A 32 -14.76 -11.30 8.70
N ALA A 33 -14.85 -12.62 8.85
CA ALA A 33 -16.06 -13.38 8.52
C ALA A 33 -17.22 -13.10 9.48
N ASP A 34 -16.92 -13.09 10.78
CA ASP A 34 -17.87 -12.86 11.87
C ASP A 34 -17.73 -11.47 12.51
N TRP A 35 -16.95 -10.59 11.89
CA TRP A 35 -16.74 -9.21 12.35
C TRP A 35 -17.97 -8.33 12.10
N THR A 36 -18.05 -7.22 12.83
CA THR A 36 -19.10 -6.23 12.61
C THR A 36 -18.67 -5.21 11.55
N TRP A 37 -19.22 -5.35 10.34
CA TRP A 37 -19.00 -4.40 9.25
C TRP A 37 -20.15 -3.42 9.12
N THR A 38 -19.90 -2.14 9.40
CA THR A 38 -20.90 -1.07 9.21
C THR A 38 -20.70 -0.43 7.85
N VAL A 39 -21.73 -0.47 6.99
CA VAL A 39 -21.74 0.27 5.72
C VAL A 39 -22.23 1.69 5.94
N PHE A 40 -21.61 2.66 5.28
CA PHE A 40 -21.95 4.07 5.39
C PHE A 40 -22.01 4.78 4.02
N GLU A 41 -22.74 5.89 4.00
CA GLU A 41 -22.84 6.83 2.88
C GLU A 41 -23.23 6.22 1.52
N ASN A 42 -23.81 5.02 1.51
CA ASN A 42 -24.13 4.25 0.31
C ASN A 42 -25.65 4.15 0.09
N GLY A 43 -26.39 5.25 0.30
CA GLY A 43 -27.85 5.25 0.24
C GLY A 43 -28.48 4.53 1.44
N PRO A 44 -29.21 3.40 1.25
CA PRO A 44 -29.82 2.65 2.35
C PRO A 44 -28.80 1.91 3.23
N ASN A 45 -27.50 1.96 2.91
CA ASN A 45 -26.43 1.27 3.62
C ASN A 45 -26.70 -0.23 3.79
N ALA A 46 -26.93 -0.92 2.67
CA ALA A 46 -27.08 -2.37 2.68
C ALA A 46 -25.85 -3.00 3.35
N PRO A 47 -26.01 -4.01 4.23
CA PRO A 47 -24.88 -4.64 4.92
C PRO A 47 -23.82 -5.18 3.96
N LEU A 48 -22.56 -5.18 4.38
CA LEU A 48 -21.48 -5.82 3.64
C LEU A 48 -21.80 -7.32 3.51
N GLY A 49 -21.78 -7.84 2.29
CA GLY A 49 -22.04 -9.26 2.07
C GLY A 49 -20.76 -10.05 2.27
N ILE A 50 -20.78 -11.10 3.09
CA ILE A 50 -19.76 -12.15 3.04
C ILE A 50 -20.35 -13.32 2.26
N ILE A 51 -19.85 -13.53 1.04
CA ILE A 51 -20.44 -14.44 0.05
C ILE A 51 -19.42 -15.45 -0.47
N THR A 52 -19.88 -16.53 -1.09
CA THR A 52 -19.00 -17.40 -1.87
C THR A 52 -18.28 -16.59 -2.95
N ASN A 53 -16.96 -16.78 -3.06
CA ASN A 53 -16.14 -16.11 -4.05
C ASN A 53 -16.67 -16.42 -5.47
N PRO A 54 -17.16 -15.42 -6.22
CA PRO A 54 -17.75 -15.64 -7.55
C PRO A 54 -16.71 -15.99 -8.62
N ASP A 55 -15.42 -15.75 -8.36
CA ASP A 55 -14.31 -16.00 -9.27
C ASP A 55 -13.11 -16.58 -8.50
N GLN A 56 -13.12 -17.90 -8.26
CA GLN A 56 -12.05 -18.61 -7.57
C GLN A 56 -10.87 -18.92 -8.51
N SER A 57 -10.26 -17.89 -9.08
CA SER A 57 -9.19 -18.04 -10.07
C SER A 57 -8.06 -17.03 -9.88
N GLY A 58 -6.97 -17.22 -10.65
CA GLY A 58 -5.82 -16.32 -10.61
C GLY A 58 -5.15 -16.30 -9.24
N ILE A 59 -4.99 -15.10 -8.67
CA ILE A 59 -4.33 -14.89 -7.38
C ILE A 59 -5.25 -15.12 -6.18
N ASN A 60 -6.57 -15.21 -6.38
CA ASN A 60 -7.52 -15.42 -5.29
C ASN A 60 -8.39 -16.66 -5.53
N THR A 61 -8.04 -17.74 -4.84
CA THR A 61 -8.80 -19.01 -4.87
C THR A 61 -9.54 -19.26 -3.55
N SER A 62 -9.79 -18.22 -2.75
CA SER A 62 -10.53 -18.29 -1.49
C SER A 62 -11.96 -18.82 -1.67
N ALA A 63 -12.57 -19.35 -0.61
CA ALA A 63 -13.93 -19.85 -0.68
C ALA A 63 -14.94 -18.69 -0.58
N THR A 64 -14.61 -17.65 0.16
CA THR A 64 -15.50 -16.53 0.47
C THR A 64 -14.79 -15.19 0.35
N VAL A 65 -15.56 -14.15 0.05
CA VAL A 65 -15.07 -12.78 -0.12
C VAL A 65 -16.07 -11.78 0.46
N ALA A 66 -15.60 -10.57 0.75
CA ALA A 66 -16.49 -9.45 1.00
C ALA A 66 -17.05 -8.91 -0.32
N SER A 67 -18.32 -8.54 -0.33
CA SER A 67 -19.08 -8.01 -1.47
C SER A 67 -19.73 -6.69 -1.08
N PHE A 68 -19.33 -5.63 -1.76
CA PHE A 68 -19.87 -4.29 -1.60
C PHE A 68 -20.46 -3.79 -2.93
N THR A 69 -21.74 -3.43 -2.93
CA THR A 69 -22.36 -2.78 -4.08
C THR A 69 -22.34 -1.27 -3.89
N ALA A 70 -21.39 -0.59 -4.53
CA ALA A 70 -21.32 0.86 -4.52
C ALA A 70 -22.42 1.44 -5.42
N LEU A 71 -23.42 2.10 -4.83
CA LEU A 71 -24.58 2.59 -5.55
C LEU A 71 -24.26 3.86 -6.34
N GLN A 72 -24.88 4.00 -7.50
CA GLN A 72 -24.88 5.23 -8.28
C GLN A 72 -25.36 6.42 -7.45
N SER A 73 -26.39 6.21 -6.64
CA SER A 73 -26.95 7.21 -5.73
C SER A 73 -26.18 7.37 -4.42
N GLY A 74 -25.21 6.50 -4.13
CA GLY A 74 -24.36 6.58 -2.95
C GLY A 74 -23.31 7.68 -3.10
N GLN A 75 -22.73 8.12 -1.99
CA GLN A 75 -21.66 9.11 -2.03
C GLN A 75 -20.43 8.56 -2.77
N PRO A 76 -19.62 9.44 -3.39
CA PRO A 76 -18.32 9.10 -3.95
C PRO A 76 -17.40 8.30 -3.04
N TRP A 77 -17.52 8.48 -1.72
CA TRP A 77 -16.74 7.86 -0.66
C TRP A 77 -17.55 6.85 0.17
N ALA A 78 -18.62 6.28 -0.40
CA ALA A 78 -19.33 5.16 0.22
C ALA A 78 -18.36 4.02 0.57
N GLY A 79 -18.52 3.41 1.74
CA GLY A 79 -17.60 2.40 2.23
C GLY A 79 -18.14 1.57 3.39
N CYS A 80 -17.25 0.79 4.00
CA CYS A 80 -17.53 -0.01 5.18
C CYS A 80 -16.38 0.05 6.19
N GLU A 81 -16.69 -0.14 7.46
CA GLU A 81 -15.73 -0.11 8.56
C GLU A 81 -15.94 -1.28 9.52
N SER A 82 -14.84 -1.82 10.08
CA SER A 82 -14.90 -2.79 11.18
C SER A 82 -15.37 -2.10 12.46
N ALA A 83 -15.81 -2.85 13.48
CA ALA A 83 -16.01 -2.26 14.80
C ALA A 83 -14.67 -1.90 15.45
N HIS A 84 -14.72 -0.93 16.37
CA HIS A 84 -13.64 -0.66 17.32
C HIS A 84 -13.54 -1.77 18.38
N GLY A 85 -12.39 -1.85 19.05
CA GLY A 85 -12.11 -2.80 20.12
C GLY A 85 -11.30 -4.03 19.68
N ASP A 86 -11.17 -4.98 20.60
CA ASP A 86 -10.21 -6.10 20.49
C ASP A 86 -10.71 -7.26 19.63
N ASP A 87 -12.03 -7.39 19.45
CA ASP A 87 -12.67 -8.57 18.84
C ASP A 87 -12.58 -8.56 17.30
N ASP A 88 -12.69 -7.37 16.68
CA ASP A 88 -12.59 -7.19 15.22
C ASP A 88 -11.12 -6.99 14.83
N LEU A 89 -10.71 -5.81 14.33
CA LEU A 89 -9.32 -5.62 13.90
C LEU A 89 -8.35 -5.64 15.08
N GLY A 90 -8.75 -5.16 16.25
CA GLY A 90 -7.90 -5.09 17.43
C GLY A 90 -6.86 -3.96 17.36
N PRO A 91 -6.31 -3.57 18.52
CA PRO A 91 -5.38 -2.45 18.63
C PRO A 91 -4.02 -2.76 18.02
N PHE A 92 -3.46 -1.82 17.25
CA PHE A 92 -2.12 -1.91 16.68
C PHE A 92 -1.50 -0.53 16.43
N VAL A 93 -0.20 -0.55 16.14
CA VAL A 93 0.56 0.61 15.68
C VAL A 93 1.25 0.28 14.36
N LEU A 94 1.50 1.32 13.56
CA LEU A 94 2.34 1.25 12.37
C LEU A 94 3.81 1.30 12.76
N ASP A 95 4.60 0.39 12.19
CA ASP A 95 6.06 0.40 12.29
C ASP A 95 6.72 -0.22 11.05
N ALA A 96 8.05 -0.38 11.07
CA ALA A 96 8.80 -0.93 9.94
C ALA A 96 8.40 -2.38 9.58
N THR A 97 7.79 -3.11 10.50
CA THR A 97 7.30 -4.49 10.30
C THR A 97 5.81 -4.57 10.01
N ASN A 98 5.09 -3.45 10.12
CA ASN A 98 3.63 -3.40 10.08
C ASN A 98 3.11 -2.07 9.50
N SER A 99 3.50 -1.74 8.28
CA SER A 99 3.11 -0.47 7.65
C SER A 99 2.73 -0.57 6.18
N ILE A 100 2.72 -1.78 5.61
CA ILE A 100 2.23 -2.01 4.26
C ILE A 100 0.95 -2.83 4.33
N ILE A 101 -0.16 -2.23 3.93
CA ILE A 101 -1.45 -2.92 3.85
C ILE A 101 -1.68 -3.34 2.40
N LYS A 102 -2.01 -4.60 2.17
CA LYS A 102 -2.41 -5.09 0.86
C LYS A 102 -3.83 -5.62 0.91
N ILE A 103 -4.53 -5.52 -0.20
CA ILE A 103 -5.90 -6.01 -0.35
C ILE A 103 -6.06 -6.53 -1.78
N MET A 104 -6.65 -7.71 -1.92
CA MET A 104 -7.07 -8.19 -3.23
C MET A 104 -8.45 -7.62 -3.56
N VAL A 105 -8.61 -7.10 -4.77
CA VAL A 105 -9.89 -6.56 -5.26
C VAL A 105 -10.25 -7.16 -6.60
N TRP A 106 -11.55 -7.32 -6.83
CA TRP A 106 -12.14 -7.63 -8.13
C TRP A 106 -13.22 -6.58 -8.41
N LYS A 107 -13.07 -5.86 -9.52
CA LYS A 107 -13.90 -4.70 -9.86
C LYS A 107 -14.27 -4.72 -11.33
N SER A 108 -15.46 -4.21 -11.69
CA SER A 108 -15.90 -4.07 -13.08
C SER A 108 -15.48 -2.74 -13.73
N VAL A 109 -14.94 -1.81 -12.94
CA VAL A 109 -14.50 -0.48 -13.37
C VAL A 109 -13.17 -0.12 -12.73
N ILE A 110 -12.46 0.85 -13.34
CA ILE A 110 -11.25 1.46 -12.77
C ILE A 110 -11.67 2.63 -11.89
N SER A 111 -11.27 2.60 -10.62
CA SER A 111 -11.45 3.70 -9.67
C SER A 111 -10.54 3.50 -8.45
N ASP A 112 -10.39 4.53 -7.64
CA ASP A 112 -9.61 4.42 -6.41
C ASP A 112 -10.27 3.41 -5.44
N VAL A 113 -9.46 2.59 -4.81
CA VAL A 113 -9.79 1.91 -3.56
C VAL A 113 -9.09 2.70 -2.45
N GLY A 114 -9.82 3.03 -1.39
CA GLY A 114 -9.28 3.76 -0.24
C GLY A 114 -9.16 2.87 1.00
N ILE A 115 -8.10 3.07 1.77
CA ILE A 115 -7.97 2.51 3.13
C ILE A 115 -7.69 3.66 4.11
N LYS A 116 -8.41 3.67 5.22
CA LYS A 116 -8.20 4.58 6.36
C LYS A 116 -8.15 3.79 7.65
N LEU A 117 -7.29 4.24 8.57
CA LEU A 117 -7.14 3.68 9.91
C LEU A 117 -7.63 4.68 10.94
N VAL A 118 -8.35 4.19 11.94
CA VAL A 118 -9.00 5.02 12.97
C VAL A 118 -8.66 4.45 14.35
N ALA A 119 -8.34 5.34 15.29
CA ALA A 119 -8.18 5.00 16.70
C ALA A 119 -9.54 5.03 17.41
N ALA A 120 -9.65 4.35 18.54
CA ALA A 120 -10.89 4.30 19.34
C ALA A 120 -11.46 5.69 19.71
N SER A 121 -10.62 6.73 19.78
CA SER A 121 -11.05 8.11 20.02
C SER A 121 -11.69 8.81 18.81
N GLY A 122 -11.65 8.17 17.64
CA GLY A 122 -11.99 8.75 16.34
C GLY A 122 -10.83 9.48 15.66
N TRP A 123 -9.63 9.52 16.28
CA TRP A 123 -8.47 10.11 15.63
C TRP A 123 -8.07 9.31 14.39
N ALA A 124 -7.84 10.00 13.28
CA ALA A 124 -7.44 9.39 12.03
C ALA A 124 -6.70 10.39 11.12
N GLN A 125 -5.91 9.86 10.19
CA GLN A 125 -5.42 10.60 9.03
C GLN A 125 -6.36 10.44 7.83
N ALA A 126 -6.06 11.14 6.73
CA ALA A 126 -6.76 10.93 5.46
C ALA A 126 -6.53 9.50 4.95
N GLU A 127 -7.44 9.00 4.13
CA GLU A 127 -7.30 7.73 3.45
C GLU A 127 -6.15 7.74 2.42
N ILE A 128 -5.43 6.62 2.31
CA ILE A 128 -4.58 6.36 1.15
C ILE A 128 -5.48 5.78 0.06
N LYS A 129 -5.32 6.26 -1.17
CA LYS A 129 -6.07 5.80 -2.33
C LYS A 129 -5.14 5.21 -3.38
N VAL A 130 -5.51 4.05 -3.89
CA VAL A 130 -4.80 3.35 -4.96
C VAL A 130 -5.84 2.89 -5.97
N ALA A 131 -5.69 3.32 -7.22
CA ALA A 131 -6.54 2.85 -8.31
C ALA A 131 -6.20 1.41 -8.67
N ASN A 132 -7.23 0.57 -8.86
CA ASN A 132 -7.04 -0.70 -9.56
C ASN A 132 -6.66 -0.43 -11.03
N THR A 133 -5.89 -1.31 -11.63
CA THR A 133 -5.48 -1.25 -13.04
C THR A 133 -6.17 -2.31 -13.90
N LEU A 134 -6.74 -3.33 -13.25
CA LEU A 134 -7.42 -4.45 -13.88
C LEU A 134 -8.92 -4.38 -13.64
N ILE A 135 -9.71 -4.92 -14.57
CA ILE A 135 -11.16 -5.10 -14.43
C ILE A 135 -11.55 -6.55 -14.69
N ASN A 136 -12.61 -7.01 -14.03
CA ASN A 136 -13.19 -8.35 -14.13
C ASN A 136 -12.17 -9.48 -13.89
N GLN A 137 -11.17 -9.22 -13.05
CA GLN A 137 -10.20 -10.19 -12.56
C GLN A 137 -9.60 -9.67 -11.24
N TRP A 138 -9.01 -10.58 -10.46
CA TRP A 138 -8.37 -10.24 -9.20
C TRP A 138 -7.07 -9.45 -9.39
N GLU A 139 -6.88 -8.42 -8.59
CA GLU A 139 -5.68 -7.60 -8.48
C GLU A 139 -5.31 -7.38 -7.02
N GLU A 140 -4.04 -7.48 -6.66
CA GLU A 140 -3.55 -7.08 -5.34
C GLU A 140 -3.11 -5.61 -5.38
N LEU A 141 -3.75 -4.77 -4.55
CA LEU A 141 -3.37 -3.38 -4.35
C LEU A 141 -2.51 -3.25 -3.11
N THR A 142 -1.54 -2.33 -3.14
CA THR A 142 -0.59 -2.08 -2.05
C THR A 142 -0.72 -0.64 -1.56
N PHE A 143 -0.91 -0.46 -0.26
CA PHE A 143 -1.07 0.81 0.44
C PHE A 143 0.10 1.01 1.41
N ASP A 144 0.90 2.05 1.17
CA ASP A 144 2.09 2.35 1.96
C ASP A 144 1.79 3.36 3.09
N PHE A 145 1.63 2.86 4.31
CA PHE A 145 1.45 3.63 5.53
C PHE A 145 2.78 3.90 6.26
N SER A 146 3.95 3.63 5.66
CA SER A 146 5.23 3.78 6.35
C SER A 146 5.57 5.23 6.75
N ALA A 147 5.02 6.20 6.01
CA ALA A 147 5.11 7.62 6.34
C ALA A 147 3.95 8.14 7.22
N TYR A 148 2.95 7.30 7.54
CA TYR A 148 1.80 7.71 8.33
C TYR A 148 2.17 7.75 9.82
N PRO A 149 1.80 8.83 10.54
CA PRO A 149 2.00 8.88 11.98
C PRO A 149 1.07 7.89 12.66
N ASN A 150 1.54 7.29 13.75
CA ASN A 150 0.65 6.67 14.73
C ASN A 150 -0.21 7.74 15.42
N PRO A 151 -1.37 7.35 16.00
CA PRO A 151 -2.14 8.26 16.83
C PRO A 151 -1.25 8.82 17.96
N PRO A 152 -1.42 10.09 18.34
CA PRO A 152 -0.80 10.60 19.56
C PRO A 152 -1.14 9.69 20.74
N GLY A 153 -0.24 9.54 21.71
CA GLY A 153 -0.47 8.61 22.83
C GLY A 153 -1.74 8.89 23.66
N THR A 154 -2.30 10.10 23.59
CA THR A 154 -3.59 10.47 24.20
C THR A 154 -4.81 9.90 23.47
N GLU A 155 -4.65 9.54 22.19
CA GLU A 155 -5.68 9.01 21.30
C GLU A 155 -5.68 7.47 21.25
N GLY A 156 -4.65 6.83 21.83
CA GLY A 156 -4.52 5.38 21.88
C GLY A 156 -3.84 4.79 20.64
N MET A 157 -4.34 3.65 20.19
CA MET A 157 -3.85 2.89 19.04
C MET A 157 -4.93 2.86 17.95
N TYR A 158 -4.53 2.55 16.72
CA TYR A 158 -5.51 2.19 15.70
C TYR A 158 -6.20 0.89 16.07
N ASP A 159 -7.50 0.78 15.89
CA ASP A 159 -8.27 -0.43 16.17
C ASP A 159 -9.41 -0.65 15.18
N GLN A 160 -9.52 0.21 14.16
CA GLN A 160 -10.51 0.12 13.11
C GLN A 160 -9.87 0.35 11.73
N ILE A 161 -10.31 -0.45 10.76
CA ILE A 161 -10.03 -0.27 9.34
C ILE A 161 -11.31 0.15 8.62
N VAL A 162 -11.18 1.19 7.79
CA VAL A 162 -12.23 1.70 6.91
C VAL A 162 -11.81 1.45 5.47
N ILE A 163 -12.67 0.81 4.70
CA ILE A 163 -12.45 0.47 3.31
C ILE A 163 -13.43 1.26 2.45
N PHE A 164 -12.91 1.93 1.43
CA PHE A 164 -13.66 2.64 0.39
C PHE A 164 -13.49 1.87 -0.93
N PRO A 165 -14.36 0.90 -1.27
CA PRO A 165 -14.09 -0.04 -2.36
C PRO A 165 -14.12 0.59 -3.77
N ASP A 166 -14.81 1.73 -3.90
CA ASP A 166 -15.03 2.44 -5.17
C ASP A 166 -15.06 3.96 -4.95
N PHE A 167 -13.91 4.55 -4.59
CA PHE A 167 -13.79 5.97 -4.33
C PHE A 167 -13.74 6.76 -5.64
N ASN A 168 -14.78 7.52 -5.95
CA ASN A 168 -14.89 8.22 -7.24
C ASN A 168 -15.57 9.59 -7.12
N LEU A 169 -14.76 10.64 -6.97
CA LEU A 169 -15.23 12.04 -6.84
C LEU A 169 -15.92 12.58 -8.10
N SER A 170 -15.70 11.98 -9.26
CA SER A 170 -16.43 12.31 -10.48
C SER A 170 -17.83 11.70 -10.50
N GLY A 171 -18.19 10.90 -9.49
CA GLY A 171 -19.45 10.19 -9.37
C GLY A 171 -19.47 8.90 -10.19
N ARG A 172 -20.45 8.05 -9.89
CA ARG A 172 -20.68 6.79 -10.59
C ARG A 172 -21.73 6.99 -11.68
N THR A 173 -21.62 6.23 -12.77
CA THR A 173 -22.60 6.22 -13.86
C THR A 173 -23.61 5.06 -13.74
N GLN A 174 -23.34 4.12 -12.84
CA GLN A 174 -24.14 2.93 -12.54
C GLN A 174 -23.78 2.39 -11.16
N ASP A 175 -24.54 1.42 -10.67
CA ASP A 175 -24.12 0.63 -9.51
C ASP A 175 -22.93 -0.26 -9.91
N ASN A 176 -21.92 -0.31 -9.03
CA ASN A 176 -20.74 -1.14 -9.20
C ASN A 176 -20.72 -2.19 -8.10
N VAL A 177 -20.50 -3.45 -8.45
CA VAL A 177 -20.25 -4.52 -7.48
C VAL A 177 -18.73 -4.71 -7.38
N ILE A 178 -18.23 -4.65 -6.15
CA ILE A 178 -16.81 -4.78 -5.82
C ILE A 178 -16.69 -5.95 -4.86
N TYR A 179 -15.76 -6.85 -5.17
CA TYR A 179 -15.31 -7.86 -4.22
C TYR A 179 -13.94 -7.50 -3.69
N PHE A 180 -13.70 -7.76 -2.41
CA PHE A 180 -12.39 -7.63 -1.82
C PHE A 180 -12.12 -8.73 -0.81
N ASP A 181 -10.85 -9.06 -0.63
CA ASP A 181 -10.41 -10.21 0.14
C ASP A 181 -8.93 -10.09 0.51
N ASN A 182 -8.44 -10.99 1.37
CA ASN A 182 -7.04 -11.18 1.72
C ASN A 182 -6.35 -9.88 2.13
N ILE A 183 -6.93 -9.16 3.09
CA ILE A 183 -6.31 -7.96 3.65
C ILE A 183 -5.16 -8.38 4.55
N THR A 184 -3.95 -8.01 4.17
CA THR A 184 -2.72 -8.36 4.89
C THR A 184 -2.00 -7.11 5.36
N PHE A 185 -1.31 -7.23 6.48
CA PHE A 185 -0.44 -6.21 7.02
C PHE A 185 0.99 -6.76 7.01
N ASN A 186 1.90 -5.98 6.44
CA ASN A 186 3.21 -6.46 6.06
C ASN A 186 4.28 -5.45 6.51
N GLU A 187 5.51 -5.96 6.58
CA GLU A 187 6.67 -5.11 6.76
C GLU A 187 6.76 -4.10 5.62
N GLN A 188 7.37 -2.94 5.94
CA GLN A 188 7.84 -2.03 4.93
C GLN A 188 8.70 -2.86 3.99
N GLY A 189 8.19 -3.08 2.77
CA GLY A 189 9.00 -3.66 1.72
C GLY A 189 10.27 -2.83 1.67
N THR A 190 11.44 -3.45 1.51
CA THR A 190 12.64 -2.68 1.23
C THR A 190 12.34 -1.91 -0.05
N SER A 191 11.95 -0.64 0.06
CA SER A 191 11.97 0.27 -1.08
C SER A 191 13.35 0.05 -1.67
N PRO A 192 13.48 -0.35 -2.95
CA PRO A 192 14.79 -0.61 -3.51
C PRO A 192 15.60 0.62 -3.17
N GLY A 193 16.60 0.46 -2.30
CA GLY A 193 17.46 1.57 -1.95
C GLY A 193 18.00 2.14 -3.25
N GLU A 194 18.40 3.41 -3.24
CA GLU A 194 19.19 3.92 -4.35
C GLU A 194 20.29 2.90 -4.66
N PRO A 195 20.53 2.53 -5.94
CA PRO A 195 21.52 1.53 -6.25
C PRO A 195 22.84 1.88 -5.55
N THR A 196 23.42 0.93 -4.83
CA THR A 196 24.71 1.13 -4.14
C THR A 196 25.88 0.55 -4.94
N VAL A 197 25.56 -0.19 -6.00
CA VAL A 197 26.50 -0.78 -6.93
C VAL A 197 26.45 0.01 -8.23
N ALA A 198 27.62 0.44 -8.71
CA ALA A 198 27.75 1.11 -10.00
C ALA A 198 27.26 0.23 -11.15
N ALA A 199 26.83 0.85 -12.25
CA ALA A 199 26.63 0.13 -13.50
C ALA A 199 27.94 -0.58 -13.90
N PRO A 200 27.86 -1.80 -14.47
CA PRO A 200 29.04 -2.50 -14.97
C PRO A 200 29.68 -1.74 -16.13
N GLU A 201 31.00 -1.89 -16.28
CA GLU A 201 31.73 -1.35 -17.43
C GLU A 201 31.22 -2.02 -18.72
N PRO A 202 30.88 -1.24 -19.77
CA PRO A 202 30.47 -1.82 -21.05
C PRO A 202 31.61 -2.66 -21.66
N PRO A 203 31.29 -3.70 -22.46
CA PRO A 203 32.32 -4.44 -23.19
C PRO A 203 33.17 -3.51 -24.06
N VAL A 204 34.48 -3.80 -24.15
CA VAL A 204 35.41 -3.05 -25.00
C VAL A 204 35.03 -3.26 -26.47
N ARG A 205 34.82 -2.16 -27.17
CA ARG A 205 34.53 -2.07 -28.61
C ARG A 205 35.35 -0.91 -29.19
N GLU A 206 35.60 -0.95 -30.49
CA GLU A 206 36.19 0.19 -31.18
C GLU A 206 35.22 1.39 -31.11
N PRO A 207 35.70 2.63 -30.84
CA PRO A 207 34.83 3.78 -30.66
C PRO A 207 33.89 4.05 -31.84
N GLU A 208 34.31 3.75 -33.08
CA GLU A 208 33.51 3.87 -34.29
C GLU A 208 32.28 2.96 -34.33
N ASP A 209 32.27 1.87 -33.54
CA ASP A 209 31.17 0.91 -33.48
C ASP A 209 30.18 1.22 -32.33
N VAL A 210 30.37 2.34 -31.62
CA VAL A 210 29.61 2.68 -30.42
C VAL A 210 28.95 4.06 -30.55
N VAL A 211 27.61 4.06 -30.46
CA VAL A 211 26.83 5.28 -30.23
C VAL A 211 26.52 5.37 -28.73
N SER A 212 27.27 6.22 -28.02
CA SER A 212 27.07 6.40 -26.57
C SER A 212 26.08 7.52 -26.29
N VAL A 213 24.99 7.20 -25.58
CA VAL A 213 24.01 8.20 -25.13
C VAL A 213 24.44 8.76 -23.77
N PHE A 214 24.71 7.88 -22.81
CA PHE A 214 25.23 8.23 -21.48
C PHE A 214 26.21 7.14 -21.02
N SER A 215 27.49 7.47 -20.97
CA SER A 215 28.57 6.59 -20.53
C SER A 215 29.78 7.41 -20.06
N GLY A 216 30.55 6.86 -19.12
CA GLY A 216 31.90 7.31 -18.82
C GLY A 216 32.99 6.67 -19.70
N ALA A 217 32.66 5.60 -20.45
CA ALA A 217 33.62 4.79 -21.20
C ALA A 217 33.83 5.29 -22.65
N TYR A 218 32.80 5.89 -23.25
CA TYR A 218 32.79 6.35 -24.64
C TYR A 218 32.32 7.81 -24.72
N THR A 219 32.72 8.51 -25.77
CA THR A 219 32.25 9.88 -26.02
C THR A 219 30.75 9.89 -26.29
N ASN A 220 30.00 10.61 -25.46
CA ASN A 220 28.54 10.72 -25.59
C ASN A 220 28.13 11.60 -26.77
N VAL A 221 26.95 11.33 -27.34
CA VAL A 221 26.33 12.16 -28.39
C VAL A 221 26.15 13.58 -27.85
N ALA A 222 26.89 14.52 -28.44
CA ALA A 222 26.87 15.93 -28.04
C ALA A 222 25.47 16.53 -28.22
N GLY A 223 25.04 17.34 -27.26
CA GLY A 223 23.73 18.00 -27.30
C GLY A 223 22.55 17.13 -26.88
N THR A 224 22.78 15.91 -26.38
CA THR A 224 21.72 15.08 -25.79
C THR A 224 21.12 15.80 -24.58
N ASP A 225 19.82 16.08 -24.64
CA ASP A 225 19.06 16.64 -23.52
C ASP A 225 18.24 15.52 -22.88
N PHE A 226 18.60 15.16 -21.65
CA PHE A 226 17.92 14.15 -20.85
C PHE A 226 16.67 14.66 -20.14
N ASN A 227 16.46 15.99 -20.12
CA ASN A 227 15.28 16.61 -19.52
C ASN A 227 14.68 17.74 -20.38
N PRO A 228 14.33 17.48 -21.66
CA PRO A 228 13.86 18.51 -22.58
C PRO A 228 12.48 19.01 -22.15
N ASN A 229 12.33 20.31 -21.89
CA ASN A 229 11.12 20.89 -21.27
C ASN A 229 9.84 20.79 -22.14
N TRP A 230 9.22 19.61 -22.20
CA TRP A 230 8.00 19.30 -22.94
C TRP A 230 6.74 19.38 -22.06
N GLY A 231 6.89 19.75 -20.79
CA GLY A 231 5.82 19.79 -19.78
C GLY A 231 5.87 18.63 -18.79
N GLN A 232 6.98 17.88 -18.75
CA GLN A 232 7.23 16.90 -17.71
C GLN A 232 7.56 17.56 -16.36
N THR A 233 7.22 16.86 -15.27
CA THR A 233 7.57 17.24 -13.89
C THR A 233 8.83 16.52 -13.39
N THR A 234 9.38 15.64 -14.22
CA THR A 234 10.52 14.81 -13.91
C THR A 234 11.78 15.65 -13.64
N VAL A 235 12.50 15.28 -12.60
CA VAL A 235 13.79 15.88 -12.21
C VAL A 235 14.89 14.89 -12.54
N VAL A 236 15.88 15.32 -13.32
CA VAL A 236 17.05 14.52 -13.69
C VAL A 236 18.26 15.00 -12.90
N THR A 237 18.94 14.07 -12.23
CA THR A 237 20.21 14.32 -11.53
C THR A 237 21.24 13.26 -11.89
N PHE A 238 22.51 13.56 -11.63
CA PHE A 238 23.64 12.68 -11.95
C PHE A 238 24.49 12.41 -10.69
N PRO A 239 23.96 11.67 -9.69
CA PRO A 239 24.76 11.26 -8.54
C PRO A 239 25.90 10.30 -8.94
N LEU A 240 26.91 10.20 -8.07
CA LEU A 240 27.92 9.17 -8.15
C LEU A 240 27.50 7.96 -7.31
N ILE A 241 27.50 6.78 -7.91
CA ILE A 241 27.30 5.49 -7.23
C ILE A 241 28.61 4.72 -7.34
N ALA A 242 29.25 4.44 -6.20
CA ALA A 242 30.59 3.85 -6.13
C ALA A 242 31.63 4.54 -7.05
N GLY A 243 31.51 5.87 -7.22
CA GLY A 243 32.39 6.68 -8.06
C GLY A 243 32.02 6.72 -9.56
N ASN A 244 30.97 6.01 -9.99
CA ASN A 244 30.45 6.03 -11.35
C ASN A 244 29.22 6.94 -11.45
N GLU A 245 29.22 7.86 -12.41
CA GLU A 245 28.09 8.78 -12.63
C GLU A 245 26.86 7.99 -13.09
N THR A 246 25.75 8.19 -12.40
CA THR A 246 24.50 7.46 -12.65
C THR A 246 23.39 8.47 -12.87
N MET A 247 22.68 8.33 -13.99
CA MET A 247 21.52 9.16 -14.30
C MET A 247 20.30 8.72 -13.46
N LYS A 248 19.76 9.64 -12.66
CA LYS A 248 18.59 9.44 -11.81
C LYS A 248 17.43 10.30 -12.31
N TYR A 249 16.29 9.65 -12.52
CA TYR A 249 15.01 10.33 -12.77
C TYR A 249 14.13 10.26 -11.52
N ALA A 250 13.58 11.38 -11.08
CA ALA A 250 12.69 11.49 -9.93
C ALA A 250 11.42 12.28 -10.27
N ASN A 251 10.35 12.13 -9.48
CA ASN A 251 9.07 12.85 -9.65
C ASN A 251 8.43 12.67 -11.04
N PHE A 252 8.37 11.41 -11.47
CA PHE A 252 7.98 11.02 -12.82
C PHE A 252 6.50 11.31 -13.12
N ASN A 253 6.23 11.97 -14.24
CA ASN A 253 4.94 11.87 -14.93
C ASN A 253 5.12 11.22 -16.30
N TYR A 254 6.07 11.72 -17.09
CA TYR A 254 6.64 11.09 -18.27
C TYR A 254 8.05 11.67 -18.51
N GLN A 255 8.83 11.06 -19.39
CA GLN A 255 10.15 11.58 -19.76
C GLN A 255 10.49 11.21 -21.19
N GLY A 256 11.19 12.10 -21.88
CA GLY A 256 11.86 11.80 -23.14
C GLY A 256 13.31 12.28 -23.13
N THR A 257 14.10 11.76 -24.07
CA THR A 257 15.47 12.21 -24.33
C THR A 257 15.52 12.79 -25.73
N GLN A 258 15.96 14.03 -25.86
CA GLN A 258 16.14 14.68 -27.15
C GLN A 258 17.59 14.49 -27.61
N PHE A 259 17.76 13.79 -28.73
CA PHE A 259 19.04 13.77 -29.45
C PHE A 259 19.17 15.05 -30.29
N ALA A 260 20.40 15.48 -30.51
CA ALA A 260 20.72 16.62 -31.37
C ALA A 260 20.39 16.34 -32.86
#